data_AF-A0A9Q4L626-F1
#
_entry.id   AF-A0A9Q4L626-F1
#
_cell.length_a   1.000
_cell.length_b   1.000
_cell.length_c   1.000
_cell.angle_alpha   90.00
_cell.angle_beta   90.00
_cell.angle_gamma   90.00
#
_symmetry.space_group_name_H-M   'P 1'
#
loop_
_entity.id
_entity.type
_entity.pdbx_description
1 polymer ?
#
loop_
_entity_poly.entity_id
_entity_poly.type
_entity_poly.pdbx_seq_one_letter_code
_entity_poly.pdbx_strand_id
1 'polypeptide(L)'
;MPETSRRTLDSVGDDLFDKYLLPKVALAIILLASLIGTAVSFQIASRWAPVAVIAKWLYFVGLGVLTGGLLWKHGFVRPADLKSGANEYCERMYARFDRIALLALLAIIPGTYVVLTQYTATLDDSLFVAGLAVTVGGLVLFTAVDALRSRSVDESFRSPIGLLAFGLAIGAVTLTAIAEVGLRSTDTMAMAVRILHLLAFTVWIGGAVWNIFVAVPTGQERPTTAVISAAGEQLERFRWTVQFIIPTLLATGLVQSIYLFGTSVSPYVTSTIGLAILAKLGFVALLFVIFKTCPMWRACSPIDGVCDLEDLDRGSSGGSPESADEPPAEGVADD
;
A
#
# COMPACT_ATOMS: atom_id res chain seq x y z
N MET A 1 15.73 29.21 -33.16
CA MET A 1 15.64 27.85 -32.59
C MET A 1 15.21 27.83 -31.10
N PRO A 2 14.00 28.29 -30.71
CA PRO A 2 13.51 28.09 -29.32
C PRO A 2 12.25 27.21 -29.20
N GLU A 3 11.56 26.89 -30.30
CA GLU A 3 10.26 26.18 -30.27
C GLU A 3 10.39 24.67 -30.09
N THR A 4 11.45 24.06 -30.64
CA THR A 4 11.65 22.62 -30.59
C THR A 4 12.01 22.13 -29.18
N SER A 5 12.82 22.87 -28.42
CA SER A 5 13.19 22.49 -27.04
C SER A 5 12.05 22.57 -26.05
N ARG A 6 11.09 23.49 -26.25
CA ARG A 6 9.92 23.62 -25.37
C ARG A 6 8.94 22.47 -25.56
N ARG A 7 8.73 22.07 -26.83
CA ARG A 7 7.85 20.97 -27.20
C ARG A 7 8.35 19.61 -26.68
N THR A 8 9.68 19.40 -26.60
CA THR A 8 10.27 18.18 -26.01
C THR A 8 10.10 18.13 -24.48
N LEU A 9 10.27 19.26 -23.80
CA LEU A 9 10.10 19.35 -22.33
C LEU A 9 8.64 19.16 -21.91
N ASP A 10 7.68 19.72 -22.65
CA ASP A 10 6.25 19.52 -22.40
C ASP A 10 5.85 18.05 -22.64
N SER A 11 6.38 17.39 -23.68
CA SER A 11 6.10 15.96 -23.94
C SER A 11 6.70 15.00 -22.91
N VAL A 12 7.88 15.30 -22.36
CA VAL A 12 8.51 14.47 -21.32
C VAL A 12 7.79 14.65 -19.98
N GLY A 13 7.32 15.88 -19.69
CA GLY A 13 6.48 16.15 -18.53
C GLY A 13 5.15 15.38 -18.58
N ASP A 14 4.44 15.45 -19.69
CA ASP A 14 3.14 14.77 -19.86
C ASP A 14 3.27 13.24 -19.76
N ASP A 15 4.31 12.63 -20.37
CA ASP A 15 4.57 11.18 -20.27
C ASP A 15 4.94 10.73 -18.84
N LEU A 16 5.62 11.59 -18.06
CA LEU A 16 5.93 11.34 -16.65
C LEU A 16 4.69 11.49 -15.75
N PHE A 17 3.86 12.50 -16.00
CA PHE A 17 2.65 12.71 -15.20
C PHE A 17 1.59 11.62 -15.43
N ASP A 18 1.47 11.09 -16.66
CA ASP A 18 0.53 10.01 -16.97
C ASP A 18 0.94 8.67 -16.31
N LYS A 19 2.24 8.34 -16.26
CA LYS A 19 2.73 7.09 -15.63
C LYS A 19 2.39 6.97 -14.14
N TYR A 20 2.28 8.09 -13.41
CA TYR A 20 2.04 8.09 -11.96
C TYR A 20 0.62 8.50 -11.56
N LEU A 21 -0.22 8.90 -12.51
CA LEU A 21 -1.62 9.27 -12.24
C LEU A 21 -2.46 8.02 -11.94
N LEU A 22 -2.30 6.94 -12.70
CA LEU A 22 -3.16 5.76 -12.60
C LEU A 22 -3.13 5.06 -11.22
N PRO A 23 -1.97 4.85 -10.55
CA PRO A 23 -1.95 4.32 -9.20
C PRO A 23 -2.64 5.23 -8.18
N LYS A 24 -2.54 6.55 -8.33
CA LYS A 24 -3.22 7.52 -7.45
C LYS A 24 -4.74 7.49 -7.68
N VAL A 25 -5.18 7.38 -8.93
CA VAL A 25 -6.59 7.18 -9.28
C VAL A 25 -7.11 5.86 -8.68
N ALA A 26 -6.35 4.77 -8.80
CA ALA A 26 -6.71 3.49 -8.17
C ALA A 26 -6.84 3.62 -6.65
N LEU A 27 -5.90 4.30 -5.98
CA LEU A 27 -6.00 4.59 -4.54
C LEU A 27 -7.26 5.39 -4.20
N ALA A 28 -7.57 6.44 -4.98
CA ALA A 28 -8.77 7.24 -4.78
C ALA A 28 -10.07 6.41 -4.90
N ILE A 29 -10.13 5.51 -5.89
CA ILE A 29 -11.27 4.60 -6.08
C ILE A 29 -11.44 3.67 -4.86
N ILE A 30 -10.36 3.10 -4.34
CA ILE A 30 -10.42 2.21 -3.16
C ILE A 30 -10.85 2.99 -1.92
N LEU A 31 -10.33 4.20 -1.74
CA LEU A 31 -10.70 5.09 -0.63
C LEU A 31 -12.18 5.50 -0.69
N LEU A 32 -12.72 5.75 -1.89
CA LEU A 32 -14.14 6.02 -2.09
C LEU A 32 -15.00 4.78 -1.80
N ALA A 33 -14.60 3.61 -2.30
CA ALA A 33 -15.29 2.35 -2.03
C ALA A 33 -15.27 1.98 -0.53
N SER A 34 -14.20 2.31 0.19
CA SER A 34 -14.10 2.10 1.64
C SER A 34 -14.97 3.09 2.41
N LEU A 35 -15.03 4.37 2.00
CA LEU A 35 -15.93 5.38 2.58
C LEU A 35 -17.39 4.96 2.45
N ILE A 36 -17.80 4.47 1.27
CA ILE A 36 -19.15 3.92 1.05
C ILE A 36 -19.39 2.72 1.97
N GLY A 37 -18.38 1.86 2.15
CA GLY A 37 -18.45 0.76 3.12
C GLY A 37 -18.72 1.22 4.55
N THR A 38 -17.99 2.24 5.01
CA THR A 38 -18.17 2.82 6.34
C THR A 38 -19.54 3.47 6.50
N ALA A 39 -20.00 4.19 5.47
CA ALA A 39 -21.34 4.79 5.44
C ALA A 39 -22.44 3.74 5.56
N VAL A 40 -22.31 2.61 4.83
CA VAL A 40 -23.22 1.46 4.92
C VAL A 40 -23.23 0.86 6.34
N SER A 41 -22.07 0.67 6.97
CA SER A 41 -22.01 0.18 8.36
C SER A 41 -22.80 1.06 9.33
N PHE A 42 -22.72 2.39 9.19
CA PHE A 42 -23.49 3.33 10.02
C PHE A 42 -24.99 3.32 9.72
N GLN A 43 -25.36 3.21 8.44
CA GLN A 43 -26.75 3.13 8.02
C GLN A 43 -27.43 1.88 8.58
N ILE A 44 -26.74 0.72 8.55
CA ILE A 44 -27.23 -0.53 9.12
C ILE A 44 -27.46 -0.38 10.63
N ALA A 45 -26.57 0.32 11.33
CA ALA A 45 -26.73 0.62 12.76
C ALA A 45 -27.79 1.70 13.05
N SER A 46 -28.48 2.25 12.05
CA SER A 46 -29.46 3.35 12.17
C SER A 46 -28.94 4.59 12.89
N ARG A 47 -27.65 4.90 12.73
CA ARG A 47 -26.94 6.00 13.44
C ARG A 47 -26.31 7.01 12.49
N TRP A 48 -27.03 7.40 11.43
CA TRP A 48 -26.47 8.28 10.41
C TRP A 48 -25.96 9.60 11.00
N ALA A 49 -24.65 9.79 10.96
CA ALA A 49 -23.97 10.99 11.42
C ALA A 49 -22.74 11.21 10.52
N PRO A 50 -22.80 12.13 9.54
CA PRO A 50 -21.75 12.29 8.52
C PRO A 50 -20.34 12.48 9.12
N VAL A 51 -20.24 13.26 10.19
CA VAL A 51 -18.96 13.49 10.89
C VAL A 51 -18.42 12.19 11.50
N ALA A 52 -19.28 11.37 12.11
CA ALA A 52 -18.87 10.09 12.68
C ALA A 52 -18.48 9.07 11.60
N VAL A 53 -19.16 9.08 10.45
CA VAL A 53 -18.80 8.27 9.28
C VAL A 53 -17.40 8.64 8.79
N ILE A 54 -17.11 9.94 8.62
CA ILE A 54 -15.81 10.42 8.17
C ILE A 54 -14.73 10.07 9.21
N ALA A 55 -14.97 10.30 10.50
CA ALA A 55 -14.02 9.99 11.56
C ALA A 55 -13.68 8.49 11.63
N LYS A 56 -14.69 7.62 11.51
CA LYS A 56 -14.50 6.16 11.46
C LYS A 56 -13.81 5.71 10.17
N TRP A 57 -14.11 6.35 9.05
CA TRP A 57 -13.42 6.06 7.79
C TRP A 57 -11.94 6.45 7.89
N LEU A 58 -11.62 7.64 8.42
CA LEU A 58 -10.25 8.08 8.70
C LEU A 58 -9.54 7.14 9.68
N TYR A 59 -10.24 6.61 10.68
CA TYR A 59 -9.72 5.55 11.55
C TYR A 59 -9.31 4.29 10.77
N PHE A 60 -10.19 3.76 9.90
CA PHE A 60 -9.87 2.60 9.08
C PHE A 60 -8.75 2.87 8.08
N VAL A 61 -8.72 4.04 7.45
CA VAL A 61 -7.65 4.44 6.53
C VAL A 61 -6.33 4.55 7.30
N GLY A 62 -6.31 5.20 8.47
CA GLY A 62 -5.13 5.30 9.32
C GLY A 62 -4.62 3.93 9.77
N LEU A 63 -5.49 3.04 10.23
CA LEU A 63 -5.13 1.64 10.52
C LEU A 63 -4.59 0.93 9.28
N GLY A 64 -5.15 1.18 8.10
CA GLY A 64 -4.67 0.66 6.83
C GLY A 64 -3.26 1.09 6.51
N VAL A 65 -2.99 2.40 6.59
CA VAL A 65 -1.67 3.01 6.39
C VAL A 65 -0.66 2.41 7.36
N LEU A 66 -0.97 2.34 8.65
CA LEU A 66 -0.04 1.81 9.65
C LEU A 66 0.18 0.31 9.51
N THR A 67 -0.88 -0.49 9.46
CA THR A 67 -0.75 -1.96 9.43
C THR A 67 -0.03 -2.41 8.17
N GLY A 68 -0.48 -1.96 7.00
CA GLY A 68 0.17 -2.32 5.74
C GLY A 68 1.55 -1.69 5.62
N GLY A 69 1.71 -0.41 5.99
CA GLY A 69 3.00 0.27 5.91
C GLY A 69 4.08 -0.31 6.83
N LEU A 70 3.74 -0.71 8.05
CA LEU A 70 4.64 -1.42 8.97
C LEU A 70 4.97 -2.82 8.44
N LEU A 71 4.01 -3.52 7.81
CA LEU A 71 4.28 -4.76 7.10
C LEU A 71 5.30 -4.54 5.97
N TRP A 72 5.19 -3.46 5.21
CA TRP A 72 6.18 -3.11 4.19
C TRP A 72 7.54 -2.81 4.80
N LYS A 73 7.59 -1.93 5.81
CA LYS A 73 8.82 -1.54 6.52
C LYS A 73 9.57 -2.75 7.08
N HIS A 74 8.89 -3.63 7.83
CA HIS A 74 9.53 -4.70 8.60
C HIS A 74 9.46 -6.10 7.96
N GLY A 75 8.62 -6.29 6.95
CA GLY A 75 8.40 -7.57 6.27
C GLY A 75 8.98 -7.61 4.85
N PHE A 76 8.62 -6.64 4.02
CA PHE A 76 8.90 -6.68 2.58
C PHE A 76 10.14 -5.91 2.15
N VAL A 77 10.49 -4.80 2.81
CA VAL A 77 11.77 -4.11 2.55
C VAL A 77 12.85 -4.86 3.31
N ARG A 78 13.74 -5.50 2.58
CA ARG A 78 14.86 -6.28 3.13
C ARG A 78 16.17 -5.59 2.75
N PRO A 79 16.76 -4.78 3.65
CA PRO A 79 17.96 -4.02 3.33
C PRO A 79 19.12 -4.89 2.85
N ALA A 80 19.26 -6.10 3.40
CA ALA A 80 20.28 -7.07 3.03
C ALA A 80 20.15 -7.62 1.59
N ASP A 81 18.96 -7.55 0.98
CA ASP A 81 18.76 -8.01 -0.39
C ASP A 81 19.30 -6.98 -1.41
N LEU A 82 19.62 -5.76 -0.98
CA LEU A 82 19.94 -4.66 -1.89
C LEU A 82 21.45 -4.61 -2.16
N LYS A 83 21.82 -4.49 -3.45
CA LYS A 83 23.21 -4.33 -3.88
C LYS A 83 23.85 -3.10 -3.21
N SER A 84 25.18 -3.13 -3.07
CA SER A 84 25.98 -2.03 -2.51
C SER A 84 25.58 -0.68 -3.12
N GLY A 85 25.19 0.28 -2.27
CA GLY A 85 24.75 1.62 -2.69
C GLY A 85 23.25 1.93 -2.52
N ALA A 86 22.43 0.95 -2.13
CA ALA A 86 20.98 1.14 -1.90
C ALA A 86 20.57 1.39 -0.42
N ASN A 87 21.52 1.40 0.52
CA ASN A 87 21.22 1.64 1.95
C ASN A 87 20.60 3.01 2.18
N GLU A 88 21.14 4.06 1.56
CA GLU A 88 20.62 5.42 1.67
C GLU A 88 19.21 5.58 1.03
N TYR A 89 18.86 4.69 0.09
CA TYR A 89 17.51 4.60 -0.45
C TYR A 89 16.54 4.03 0.60
N CYS A 90 16.92 2.96 1.30
CA CYS A 90 16.13 2.44 2.42
C CYS A 90 15.97 3.43 3.57
N GLU A 91 17.04 4.15 3.94
CA GLU A 91 17.01 5.14 5.02
C GLU A 91 15.97 6.22 4.72
N ARG A 92 15.96 6.73 3.49
CA ARG A 92 14.96 7.71 3.07
C ARG A 92 13.56 7.16 2.96
N MET A 93 13.39 5.91 2.50
CA MET A 93 12.07 5.27 2.52
C MET A 93 11.54 5.18 3.94
N TYR A 94 12.35 4.72 4.90
CA TYR A 94 11.93 4.63 6.30
C TYR A 94 11.59 6.00 6.87
N ALA A 95 12.44 7.01 6.67
CA ALA A 95 12.18 8.38 7.14
C ALA A 95 10.94 9.03 6.49
N ARG A 96 10.62 8.70 5.23
CA ARG A 96 9.37 9.13 4.58
C ARG A 96 8.16 8.42 5.18
N PHE A 97 8.24 7.11 5.37
CA PHE A 97 7.16 6.35 5.99
C PHE A 97 6.90 6.82 7.43
N ASP A 98 7.93 7.08 8.22
CA ASP A 98 7.79 7.54 9.61
C ASP A 98 7.01 8.86 9.69
N ARG A 99 7.24 9.79 8.76
CA ARG A 99 6.43 11.02 8.64
C ARG A 99 4.97 10.72 8.28
N ILE A 100 4.73 9.82 7.34
CA ILE A 100 3.36 9.40 6.95
C ILE A 100 2.67 8.68 8.12
N ALA A 101 3.40 7.87 8.88
CA ALA A 101 2.89 7.16 10.04
C ALA A 101 2.43 8.15 11.11
N LEU A 102 3.23 9.18 11.41
CA LEU A 102 2.83 10.26 12.33
C LEU A 102 1.56 10.99 11.86
N LEU A 103 1.42 11.25 10.54
CA LEU A 103 0.19 11.82 9.98
C LEU A 103 -1.01 10.87 10.13
N ALA A 104 -0.82 9.57 9.95
CA ALA A 104 -1.86 8.57 10.15
C ALA A 104 -2.33 8.52 11.62
N LEU A 105 -1.44 8.78 12.59
CA LEU A 105 -1.82 8.89 14.00
C LEU A 105 -2.80 10.04 14.25
N LEU A 106 -2.66 11.17 13.55
CA LEU A 106 -3.60 12.30 13.64
C LEU A 106 -5.02 11.92 13.18
N ALA A 107 -5.15 10.95 12.26
CA ALA A 107 -6.43 10.41 11.85
C ALA A 107 -6.98 9.36 12.84
N ILE A 108 -6.09 8.50 13.37
CA ILE A 108 -6.47 7.43 14.30
C ILE A 108 -6.98 7.97 15.63
N ILE A 109 -6.33 8.98 16.23
CA ILE A 109 -6.69 9.48 17.57
C ILE A 109 -8.16 9.93 17.66
N PRO A 110 -8.64 10.90 16.86
CA PRO A 110 -10.04 11.33 16.91
C PRO A 110 -11.00 10.23 16.45
N GLY A 111 -10.60 9.43 15.45
CA GLY A 111 -11.39 8.30 14.97
C GLY A 111 -11.59 7.22 16.04
N THR A 112 -10.57 6.97 16.86
CA THR A 112 -10.62 6.02 17.98
C THR A 112 -11.65 6.46 19.02
N TYR A 113 -11.68 7.75 19.36
CA TYR A 113 -12.67 8.28 20.29
C TYR A 113 -14.11 8.03 19.80
N VAL A 114 -14.38 8.29 18.52
CA VAL A 114 -15.70 8.04 17.89
C VAL A 114 -16.04 6.55 17.92
N VAL A 115 -15.10 5.69 17.52
CA VAL A 115 -15.27 4.24 17.45
C VAL A 115 -15.52 3.64 18.84
N LEU A 116 -14.71 4.00 19.84
CA LEU A 116 -14.88 3.52 21.20
C LEU A 116 -16.20 3.99 21.82
N THR A 117 -16.58 5.26 21.62
CA THR A 117 -17.87 5.77 22.11
C THR A 117 -19.03 4.98 21.52
N GLN A 118 -18.98 4.68 20.22
CA GLN A 118 -19.98 3.85 19.55
C GLN A 118 -20.04 2.44 20.14
N TYR A 119 -18.89 1.81 20.35
CA TYR A 119 -18.81 0.44 20.84
C TYR A 119 -19.23 0.32 22.30
N THR A 120 -18.79 1.22 23.18
CA THR A 120 -19.24 1.26 24.59
C THR A 120 -20.74 1.46 24.70
N ALA A 121 -21.36 2.24 23.81
CA ALA A 121 -22.79 2.50 23.82
C ALA A 121 -23.64 1.34 23.26
N THR A 122 -23.02 0.27 22.75
CA THR A 122 -23.75 -0.78 22.00
C THR A 122 -23.35 -2.19 22.39
N LEU A 123 -22.09 -2.40 22.77
CA LEU A 123 -21.57 -3.68 23.22
C LEU A 123 -21.64 -3.74 24.75
N ASP A 124 -22.22 -4.80 25.30
CA ASP A 124 -22.30 -5.03 26.75
C ASP A 124 -20.97 -5.54 27.37
N ASP A 125 -19.91 -5.67 26.56
CA ASP A 125 -18.59 -6.15 27.00
C ASP A 125 -17.60 -4.98 27.15
N SER A 126 -17.61 -4.37 28.33
CA SER A 126 -16.73 -3.25 28.65
C SER A 126 -15.24 -3.64 28.70
N LEU A 127 -14.92 -4.89 29.04
CA LEU A 127 -13.55 -5.39 29.07
C LEU A 127 -13.00 -5.51 27.66
N PHE A 128 -13.80 -5.99 26.72
CA PHE A 128 -13.42 -6.05 25.30
C PHE A 128 -13.16 -4.65 24.73
N VAL A 129 -14.03 -3.68 25.01
CA VAL A 129 -13.84 -2.29 24.55
C VAL A 129 -12.60 -1.66 25.19
N ALA A 130 -12.34 -1.90 26.47
CA ALA A 130 -11.12 -1.47 27.14
C ALA A 130 -9.87 -2.12 26.52
N GLY A 131 -9.92 -3.41 26.17
CA GLY A 131 -8.85 -4.12 25.47
C GLY A 131 -8.53 -3.51 24.11
N LEU A 132 -9.56 -3.16 23.32
CA LEU A 132 -9.38 -2.42 22.07
C LEU A 132 -8.75 -1.04 22.32
N ALA A 133 -9.22 -0.29 23.32
CA ALA A 133 -8.67 1.02 23.66
C ALA A 133 -7.18 0.94 24.03
N VAL A 134 -6.78 -0.04 24.85
CA VAL A 134 -5.37 -0.28 25.22
C VAL A 134 -4.55 -0.68 24.00
N THR A 135 -5.09 -1.53 23.12
CA THR A 135 -4.39 -1.97 21.90
C THR A 135 -4.12 -0.80 20.97
N VAL A 136 -5.12 0.06 20.74
CA VAL A 136 -4.97 1.25 19.89
C VAL A 136 -4.08 2.30 20.56
N GLY A 137 -4.21 2.52 21.87
CA GLY A 137 -3.33 3.42 22.61
C GLY A 137 -1.86 2.98 22.56
N GLY A 138 -1.62 1.67 22.72
CA GLY A 138 -0.31 1.06 22.53
C GLY A 138 0.20 1.25 21.10
N LEU A 139 -0.63 0.99 20.08
CA LEU A 139 -0.27 1.22 18.68
C LEU A 139 0.20 2.67 18.46
N VAL A 140 -0.57 3.64 18.96
CA VAL A 140 -0.24 5.07 18.84
C VAL A 140 1.11 5.37 19.51
N LEU A 141 1.29 4.91 20.75
CA LEU A 141 2.52 5.14 21.51
C LEU A 141 3.74 4.52 20.82
N PHE A 142 3.70 3.23 20.51
CA PHE A 142 4.85 2.52 19.94
C PHE A 142 5.16 2.94 18.51
N THR A 143 4.15 3.31 17.71
CA THR A 143 4.39 3.90 16.37
C THR A 143 5.05 5.26 16.48
N ALA A 144 4.58 6.14 17.38
CA ALA A 144 5.21 7.45 17.59
C ALA A 144 6.65 7.30 18.10
N VAL A 145 6.90 6.40 19.04
CA VAL A 145 8.25 6.11 19.55
C VAL A 145 9.15 5.54 18.45
N ASP A 146 8.65 4.63 17.60
CA ASP A 146 9.45 4.09 16.48
C ASP A 146 9.81 5.19 15.48
N ALA A 147 8.82 6.00 15.08
CA ALA A 147 8.95 7.03 14.06
C ALA A 147 9.78 8.25 14.48
N LEU A 148 9.81 8.58 15.78
CA LEU A 148 10.59 9.71 16.29
C LEU A 148 12.05 9.36 16.61
N ARG A 149 12.42 8.07 16.58
CA ARG A 149 13.80 7.63 16.81
C ARG A 149 14.60 7.66 15.52
N SER A 150 15.59 8.54 15.43
CA SER A 150 16.60 8.48 14.37
C SER A 150 17.53 7.28 14.61
N ARG A 151 17.45 6.27 13.75
CA ARG A 151 18.27 5.04 13.78
C ARG A 151 18.75 4.70 12.39
N SER A 152 19.83 3.92 12.29
CA SER A 152 20.24 3.36 11.00
C SER A 152 19.15 2.39 10.47
N VAL A 153 19.19 2.09 9.17
CA VAL A 153 18.26 1.11 8.58
C VAL A 153 18.40 -0.27 9.23
N ASP A 154 19.62 -0.70 9.51
CA ASP A 154 19.89 -2.02 10.10
C ASP A 154 19.31 -2.14 11.51
N GLU A 155 19.38 -1.07 12.31
CA GLU A 155 18.76 -1.01 13.64
C GLU A 155 17.25 -0.86 13.61
N SER A 156 16.72 -0.25 12.54
CA SER A 156 15.29 0.00 12.37
C SER A 156 14.55 -1.22 11.80
N PHE A 157 15.21 -1.97 10.91
CA PHE A 157 14.64 -3.15 10.31
C PHE A 157 14.35 -4.19 11.40
N ARG A 158 13.08 -4.63 11.45
CA ARG A 158 12.57 -5.55 12.48
C ARG A 158 12.93 -5.15 13.93
N SER A 159 13.04 -3.86 14.21
CA SER A 159 13.30 -3.43 15.58
C SER A 159 12.17 -3.91 16.52
N PRO A 160 12.45 -4.27 17.78
CA PRO A 160 11.42 -4.80 18.69
C PRO A 160 10.22 -3.85 18.85
N ILE A 161 10.47 -2.54 18.86
CA ILE A 161 9.44 -1.51 18.95
C ILE A 161 8.57 -1.48 17.69
N GLY A 162 9.20 -1.51 16.51
CA GLY A 162 8.49 -1.54 15.23
C GLY A 162 7.66 -2.82 15.06
N LEU A 163 8.20 -3.98 15.46
CA LEU A 163 7.47 -5.24 15.46
C LEU A 163 6.30 -5.26 16.46
N LEU A 164 6.49 -4.67 17.65
CA LEU A 164 5.41 -4.51 18.61
C LEU A 164 4.32 -3.58 18.08
N ALA A 165 4.68 -2.45 17.48
CA ALA A 165 3.74 -1.55 16.82
C ALA A 165 2.97 -2.28 15.70
N PHE A 166 3.67 -3.10 14.90
CA PHE A 166 3.04 -3.91 13.86
C PHE A 166 2.06 -4.95 14.44
N GLY A 167 2.46 -5.67 15.49
CA GLY A 167 1.58 -6.62 16.19
C GLY A 167 0.33 -5.95 16.78
N LEU A 168 0.49 -4.77 17.39
CA LEU A 168 -0.61 -3.95 17.90
C LEU A 168 -1.50 -3.44 16.77
N ALA A 169 -0.96 -3.13 15.60
CA ALA A 169 -1.73 -2.73 14.42
C ALA A 169 -2.63 -3.88 13.93
N ILE A 170 -2.08 -5.10 13.81
CA ILE A 170 -2.86 -6.31 13.49
C ILE A 170 -3.94 -6.55 14.55
N GLY A 171 -3.57 -6.44 15.83
CA GLY A 171 -4.49 -6.58 16.96
C GLY A 171 -5.64 -5.58 16.89
N ALA A 172 -5.35 -4.30 16.64
CA ALA A 172 -6.35 -3.23 16.52
C ALA A 172 -7.31 -3.49 15.36
N VAL A 173 -6.81 -3.90 14.19
CA VAL A 173 -7.65 -4.27 13.04
C VAL A 173 -8.56 -5.45 13.38
N THR A 174 -8.01 -6.49 14.02
CA THR A 174 -8.74 -7.70 14.38
C THR A 174 -9.83 -7.43 15.41
N LEU A 175 -9.50 -6.73 16.50
CA LEU A 175 -10.46 -6.35 17.53
C LEU A 175 -11.55 -5.41 16.97
N THR A 176 -11.18 -4.48 16.10
CA THR A 176 -12.15 -3.62 15.40
C THR A 176 -13.09 -4.44 14.52
N ALA A 177 -12.56 -5.42 13.77
CA ALA A 177 -13.37 -6.31 12.94
C ALA A 177 -14.40 -7.10 13.76
N ILE A 178 -13.98 -7.62 14.91
CA ILE A 178 -14.85 -8.35 15.85
C ILE A 178 -15.93 -7.40 16.39
N ALA A 179 -15.54 -6.20 16.83
CA ALA A 179 -16.47 -5.19 17.33
C ALA A 179 -17.54 -4.82 16.28
N GLU A 180 -17.12 -4.60 15.03
CA GLU A 180 -18.01 -4.27 13.90
C GLU A 180 -19.08 -5.33 13.65
N VAL A 181 -18.73 -6.60 13.78
CA VAL A 181 -19.69 -7.70 13.68
C VAL A 181 -20.54 -7.80 14.95
N GLY A 182 -19.92 -7.62 16.11
CA GLY A 182 -20.57 -7.62 17.43
C GLY A 182 -21.69 -6.59 17.57
N LEU A 183 -21.63 -5.48 16.83
CA LEU A 183 -22.71 -4.48 16.77
C LEU A 183 -24.05 -5.05 16.25
N ARG A 184 -24.04 -6.19 15.58
CA ARG A 184 -25.21 -6.78 14.92
C ARG A 184 -25.40 -8.29 15.14
N SER A 185 -24.33 -9.01 15.44
CA SER A 185 -24.35 -10.48 15.57
C SER A 185 -23.13 -11.00 16.32
N THR A 186 -23.26 -12.17 16.94
CA THR A 186 -22.15 -12.91 17.55
C THR A 186 -21.60 -14.04 16.67
N ASP A 187 -21.96 -14.06 15.38
CA ASP A 187 -21.55 -15.10 14.44
C ASP A 187 -20.03 -15.07 14.19
N THR A 188 -19.37 -16.16 14.57
CA THR A 188 -17.92 -16.32 14.48
C THR A 188 -17.42 -16.40 13.04
N MET A 189 -18.22 -16.94 12.11
CA MET A 189 -17.88 -16.95 10.69
C MET A 189 -17.94 -15.54 10.11
N ALA A 190 -18.98 -14.77 10.46
CA ALA A 190 -19.07 -13.37 10.06
C ALA A 190 -17.89 -12.54 10.62
N MET A 191 -17.45 -12.82 11.85
CA MET A 191 -16.24 -12.22 12.44
C MET A 191 -14.98 -12.59 11.64
N ALA A 192 -14.77 -13.87 11.35
CA ALA A 192 -13.60 -14.34 10.60
C ALA A 192 -13.53 -13.71 9.20
N VAL A 193 -14.66 -13.66 8.48
CA VAL A 193 -14.75 -13.02 7.16
C VAL A 193 -14.46 -11.52 7.26
N ARG A 194 -14.94 -10.84 8.32
CA ARG A 194 -14.68 -9.41 8.53
C ARG A 194 -13.22 -9.13 8.86
N ILE A 195 -12.59 -9.97 9.70
CA ILE A 195 -11.16 -9.88 10.02
C ILE A 195 -10.34 -10.01 8.73
N LEU A 196 -10.59 -11.05 7.95
CA LEU A 196 -9.88 -11.29 6.70
C LEU A 196 -10.07 -10.13 5.71
N HIS A 197 -11.29 -9.61 5.58
CA HIS A 197 -11.57 -8.45 4.72
C HIS A 197 -10.81 -7.21 5.17
N LEU A 198 -10.82 -6.88 6.46
CA LEU A 198 -10.14 -5.69 6.96
C LEU A 198 -8.62 -5.83 6.91
N LEU A 199 -8.06 -7.01 7.17
CA LEU A 199 -6.63 -7.27 6.99
C LEU A 199 -6.22 -7.15 5.51
N ALA A 200 -7.00 -7.72 4.58
CA ALA A 200 -6.71 -7.56 3.16
C ALA A 200 -6.81 -6.08 2.72
N PHE A 201 -7.78 -5.34 3.26
CA PHE A 201 -7.91 -3.90 3.03
C PHE A 201 -6.71 -3.13 3.58
N THR A 202 -6.24 -3.43 4.79
CA THR A 202 -5.11 -2.72 5.39
C THR A 202 -3.80 -3.00 4.65
N VAL A 203 -3.55 -4.24 4.23
CA VAL A 203 -2.37 -4.57 3.43
C VAL A 203 -2.41 -3.86 2.07
N TRP A 204 -3.59 -3.74 1.43
CA TRP A 204 -3.71 -2.97 0.20
C TRP A 204 -3.41 -1.49 0.43
N ILE A 205 -4.11 -0.83 1.35
CA ILE A 205 -3.96 0.61 1.58
C ILE A 205 -2.52 0.95 1.97
N GLY A 206 -1.95 0.23 2.93
CA GLY A 206 -0.57 0.48 3.34
C GLY A 206 0.44 0.19 2.22
N GLY A 207 0.21 -0.83 1.38
CA GLY A 207 1.07 -1.09 0.22
C GLY A 207 0.95 -0.08 -0.90
N ALA A 208 -0.26 0.39 -1.19
CA ALA A 208 -0.46 1.47 -2.14
C ALA A 208 0.21 2.76 -1.65
N VAL A 209 0.03 3.11 -0.37
CA VAL A 209 0.64 4.30 0.23
C VAL A 209 2.16 4.18 0.26
N TRP A 210 2.69 3.02 0.63
CA TRP A 210 4.12 2.75 0.58
C TRP A 210 4.67 2.96 -0.83
N ASN A 211 4.12 2.29 -1.84
CA ASN A 211 4.66 2.39 -3.19
C ASN A 211 4.51 3.80 -3.79
N ILE A 212 3.35 4.44 -3.62
CA ILE A 212 3.04 5.74 -4.24
C ILE A 212 3.74 6.92 -3.55
N PHE A 213 3.80 6.92 -2.21
CA PHE A 213 4.26 8.09 -1.45
C PHE A 213 5.61 7.88 -0.74
N VAL A 214 6.07 6.64 -0.62
CA VAL A 214 7.37 6.30 -0.02
C VAL A 214 8.37 5.87 -1.09
N ALA A 215 8.17 4.72 -1.72
CA ALA A 215 9.17 4.10 -2.59
C ALA A 215 9.43 4.92 -3.85
N VAL A 216 8.39 5.24 -4.63
CA VAL A 216 8.52 5.98 -5.90
C VAL A 216 9.20 7.34 -5.71
N PRO A 217 8.73 8.23 -4.82
CA PRO A 217 9.38 9.52 -4.63
C PRO A 217 10.83 9.42 -4.12
N THR A 218 11.15 8.38 -3.34
CA THR A 218 12.53 8.15 -2.90
C THR A 218 13.42 7.73 -4.05
N GLY A 219 12.92 6.87 -4.95
CA GLY A 219 13.68 6.42 -6.12
C GLY A 219 13.96 7.55 -7.11
N GLN A 220 13.00 8.46 -7.26
CA GLN A 220 13.11 9.64 -8.12
C GLN A 220 14.19 10.63 -7.66
N GLU A 221 14.52 10.69 -6.37
CA GLU A 221 15.58 11.58 -5.89
C GLU A 221 16.97 11.17 -6.38
N ARG A 222 17.21 9.86 -6.57
CA ARG A 222 18.50 9.31 -7.00
C ARG A 222 18.33 8.05 -7.85
N PRO A 223 18.08 8.21 -9.16
CA PRO A 223 17.82 7.09 -10.07
C PRO A 223 19.11 6.38 -10.48
N THR A 224 19.80 5.72 -9.53
CA THR A 224 20.93 4.84 -9.84
C THR A 224 20.41 3.45 -10.24
N THR A 225 21.21 2.69 -10.99
CA THR A 225 20.86 1.31 -11.40
C THR A 225 20.52 0.41 -10.21
N ALA A 226 21.25 0.54 -9.10
CA ALA A 226 20.99 -0.19 -7.85
C ALA A 226 19.64 0.19 -7.23
N VAL A 227 19.29 1.48 -7.20
CA VAL A 227 18.00 1.97 -6.69
C VAL A 227 16.84 1.53 -7.58
N ILE A 228 17.05 1.51 -8.89
CA ILE A 228 16.05 1.07 -9.87
C ILE A 228 15.75 -0.42 -9.72
N SER A 229 16.78 -1.25 -9.62
CA SER A 229 16.63 -2.69 -9.36
C SER A 229 15.89 -2.93 -8.04
N ALA A 230 16.29 -2.21 -6.97
CA ALA A 230 15.65 -2.28 -5.66
C ALA A 230 14.16 -1.91 -5.70
N ALA A 231 13.83 -0.80 -6.38
CA ALA A 231 12.45 -0.36 -6.54
C ALA A 231 11.63 -1.35 -7.38
N GLY A 232 12.22 -1.94 -8.42
CA GLY A 232 11.62 -2.98 -9.24
C GLY A 232 11.22 -4.22 -8.43
N GLU A 233 12.12 -4.72 -7.58
CA GLU A 233 11.81 -5.87 -6.70
C GLU A 233 10.68 -5.56 -5.71
N GLN A 234 10.63 -4.35 -5.14
CA GLN A 234 9.56 -3.94 -4.23
C GLN A 234 8.21 -3.89 -4.96
N LEU A 235 8.19 -3.36 -6.18
CA LEU A 235 6.99 -3.35 -7.02
C LEU A 235 6.53 -4.76 -7.38
N GLU A 236 7.46 -5.69 -7.65
CA GLU A 236 7.11 -7.09 -7.92
C GLU A 236 6.48 -7.77 -6.69
N ARG A 237 7.04 -7.54 -5.49
CA ARG A 237 6.46 -8.02 -4.23
C ARG A 237 5.06 -7.46 -4.02
N PHE A 238 4.85 -6.18 -4.34
CA PHE A 238 3.52 -5.54 -4.26
C PHE A 238 2.55 -6.16 -5.27
N ARG A 239 3.00 -6.38 -6.51
CA ARG A 239 2.22 -7.00 -7.58
C ARG A 239 1.71 -8.38 -7.17
N TRP A 240 2.61 -9.22 -6.66
CA TRP A 240 2.27 -10.54 -6.16
C TRP A 240 1.28 -10.47 -4.99
N THR A 241 1.49 -9.53 -4.06
CA THR A 241 0.60 -9.32 -2.91
C THR A 241 -0.82 -8.91 -3.35
N VAL A 242 -0.94 -7.98 -4.29
CA VAL A 242 -2.23 -7.50 -4.83
C VAL A 242 -3.02 -8.61 -5.51
N GLN A 243 -2.34 -9.56 -6.18
CA GLN A 243 -2.98 -10.71 -6.82
C GLN A 243 -3.78 -11.58 -5.84
N PHE A 244 -3.40 -11.64 -4.56
CA PHE A 244 -4.16 -12.37 -3.54
C PHE A 244 -5.18 -11.48 -2.82
N ILE A 245 -4.84 -10.20 -2.61
CA ILE A 245 -5.70 -9.26 -1.89
C ILE A 245 -6.99 -8.96 -2.63
N ILE A 246 -6.93 -8.73 -3.95
CA ILE A 246 -8.12 -8.39 -4.74
C ILE A 246 -9.17 -9.53 -4.69
N PRO A 247 -8.82 -10.79 -5.00
CA PRO A 247 -9.74 -11.91 -4.83
C PRO A 247 -10.25 -12.06 -3.40
N THR A 248 -9.38 -11.87 -2.40
CA THR A 248 -9.76 -11.97 -0.98
C THR A 248 -10.82 -10.94 -0.62
N LEU A 249 -10.65 -9.68 -1.01
CA LEU A 249 -11.61 -8.61 -0.74
C LEU A 249 -12.92 -8.81 -1.48
N LEU A 250 -12.86 -9.27 -2.73
CA LEU A 250 -14.05 -9.57 -3.51
C LEU A 250 -14.84 -10.72 -2.88
N ALA A 251 -14.17 -11.83 -2.56
CA ALA A 251 -14.81 -13.00 -1.96
C ALA A 251 -15.39 -12.69 -0.58
N THR A 252 -14.60 -12.07 0.31
CA THR A 252 -15.08 -11.72 1.66
C THR A 252 -16.17 -10.64 1.62
N GLY A 253 -16.11 -9.70 0.67
CA GLY A 253 -17.17 -8.70 0.45
C GLY A 253 -18.47 -9.32 -0.04
N LEU A 254 -18.38 -10.28 -0.97
CA LEU A 254 -19.54 -11.05 -1.45
C LEU A 254 -20.18 -11.85 -0.32
N VAL A 255 -19.37 -12.59 0.46
CA VAL A 255 -19.85 -13.34 1.63
C VAL A 255 -20.53 -12.42 2.65
N GLN A 256 -19.93 -11.27 2.98
CA GLN A 256 -20.56 -10.26 3.86
C GLN A 256 -21.90 -9.76 3.31
N SER A 257 -22.01 -9.58 1.99
CA SER A 257 -23.26 -9.16 1.35
C SER A 257 -24.35 -10.24 1.42
N ILE A 258 -23.98 -11.51 1.25
CA ILE A 258 -24.89 -12.66 1.36
C ILE A 258 -25.38 -12.79 2.80
N TYR A 259 -24.51 -12.58 3.79
CA TYR A 259 -24.93 -12.52 5.20
C TYR A 259 -25.92 -11.38 5.50
N LEU A 260 -25.94 -10.32 4.68
CA LEU A 260 -26.82 -9.18 4.89
C LEU A 260 -28.16 -9.31 4.14
N PHE A 261 -28.16 -9.76 2.88
CA PHE A 261 -29.34 -9.79 2.01
C PHE A 261 -29.72 -11.17 1.46
N GLY A 262 -28.96 -12.21 1.80
CA GLY A 262 -29.09 -13.52 1.21
C GLY A 262 -28.67 -13.52 -0.27
N THR A 263 -29.20 -14.48 -1.04
CA THR A 263 -28.89 -14.65 -2.47
C THR A 263 -29.93 -14.05 -3.40
N SER A 264 -31.02 -13.48 -2.87
CA SER A 264 -32.06 -12.86 -3.68
C SER A 264 -31.58 -11.55 -4.30
N VAL A 265 -31.87 -11.31 -5.58
CA VAL A 265 -31.39 -10.12 -6.31
C VAL A 265 -32.18 -8.85 -5.94
N SER A 266 -33.45 -9.01 -5.57
CA SER A 266 -34.38 -7.88 -5.34
C SER A 266 -33.84 -6.83 -4.34
N PRO A 267 -33.33 -7.21 -3.15
CA PRO A 267 -32.79 -6.24 -2.19
C PRO A 267 -31.59 -5.44 -2.71
N TYR A 268 -30.78 -6.01 -3.61
CA TYR A 268 -29.61 -5.35 -4.16
C TYR A 268 -29.95 -4.19 -5.10
N VAL A 269 -31.08 -4.26 -5.79
CA VAL A 269 -31.50 -3.23 -6.77
C VAL A 269 -32.58 -2.29 -6.23
N THR A 270 -33.29 -2.67 -5.16
CA THR A 270 -34.40 -1.87 -4.60
C THR A 270 -34.02 -1.09 -3.35
N SER A 271 -32.97 -1.50 -2.62
CA SER A 271 -32.57 -0.84 -1.37
C SER A 271 -31.33 0.04 -1.56
N THR A 272 -31.25 1.15 -0.80
CA THR A 272 -30.09 2.06 -0.81
C THR A 272 -28.79 1.34 -0.43
N ILE A 273 -28.85 0.43 0.54
CA ILE A 273 -27.70 -0.38 0.95
C ILE A 273 -27.30 -1.36 -0.16
N GLY A 274 -28.28 -1.95 -0.85
CA GLY A 274 -28.07 -2.81 -2.02
C GLY A 274 -27.34 -2.09 -3.14
N LEU A 275 -27.80 -0.89 -3.49
CA LEU A 275 -27.17 -0.05 -4.50
C LEU A 275 -25.74 0.35 -4.11
N ALA A 276 -25.48 0.60 -2.82
CA ALA A 276 -24.13 0.86 -2.33
C ALA A 276 -23.20 -0.36 -2.47
N ILE A 277 -23.71 -1.58 -2.24
CA ILE A 277 -22.95 -2.83 -2.48
C ILE A 277 -22.64 -2.98 -3.97
N LEU A 278 -23.63 -2.76 -4.84
CA LEU A 278 -23.43 -2.78 -6.30
C LEU A 278 -22.42 -1.73 -6.77
N ALA A 279 -22.47 -0.51 -6.21
CA ALA A 279 -21.49 0.53 -6.49
C ALA A 279 -20.07 0.10 -6.10
N LYS A 280 -19.90 -0.58 -4.95
CA LYS A 280 -18.61 -1.15 -4.55
C LYS A 280 -18.12 -2.23 -5.51
N LEU A 281 -19.00 -3.11 -5.98
CA LEU A 281 -18.65 -4.06 -7.03
C LEU A 281 -18.25 -3.35 -8.34
N GLY A 282 -18.94 -2.27 -8.69
CA GLY A 282 -18.57 -1.39 -9.81
C GLY A 282 -17.17 -0.80 -9.66
N PHE A 283 -16.79 -0.33 -8.47
CA PHE A 283 -15.42 0.14 -8.21
C PHE A 283 -14.37 -0.97 -8.34
N VAL A 284 -14.67 -2.19 -7.86
CA VAL A 284 -13.77 -3.34 -8.04
C VAL A 284 -13.60 -3.68 -9.52
N ALA A 285 -14.69 -3.68 -10.30
CA ALA A 285 -14.64 -3.90 -11.74
C ALA A 285 -13.82 -2.81 -12.45
N LEU A 286 -14.00 -1.55 -12.06
CA LEU A 286 -13.22 -0.42 -12.59
C LEU A 286 -11.73 -0.57 -12.26
N LEU A 287 -11.38 -0.95 -11.03
CA LEU A 287 -9.99 -1.23 -10.64
C LEU A 287 -9.40 -2.37 -11.47
N PHE A 288 -10.16 -3.44 -11.69
CA PHE A 288 -9.72 -4.55 -12.54
C PHE A 288 -9.42 -4.08 -13.97
N VAL A 289 -10.27 -3.22 -14.55
CA VAL A 289 -10.02 -2.61 -15.85
C VAL A 289 -8.74 -1.77 -15.83
N ILE A 290 -8.60 -0.86 -14.87
CA ILE A 290 -7.40 -0.02 -14.71
C ILE A 290 -6.13 -0.87 -14.62
N PHE A 291 -6.12 -1.93 -13.80
CA PHE A 291 -4.95 -2.80 -13.67
C PHE A 291 -4.65 -3.56 -14.95
N LYS A 292 -5.67 -4.00 -15.69
CA LYS A 292 -5.48 -4.69 -16.98
C LYS A 292 -4.97 -3.75 -18.07
N THR A 293 -5.38 -2.47 -18.05
CA THR A 293 -4.99 -1.47 -19.06
C THR A 293 -3.72 -0.71 -18.70
N CYS A 294 -3.30 -0.69 -17.43
CA CYS A 294 -2.12 0.02 -16.95
C CYS A 294 -0.83 -0.53 -17.58
N PRO A 295 -0.08 0.29 -18.36
CA PRO A 295 1.20 -0.14 -18.93
C PRO A 295 2.25 -0.43 -17.85
N MET A 296 2.13 0.12 -16.64
CA MET A 296 3.05 -0.18 -15.51
C MET A 296 3.13 -1.67 -15.16
N TRP A 297 2.14 -2.48 -15.54
CA TRP A 297 2.18 -3.94 -15.37
C TRP A 297 2.95 -4.68 -16.48
N ARG A 298 3.26 -3.99 -17.58
CA ARG A 298 3.97 -4.52 -18.75
C ARG A 298 5.28 -3.80 -19.08
N ALA A 299 5.42 -2.52 -18.68
CA ALA A 299 6.58 -1.70 -18.97
C ALA A 299 7.61 -1.86 -17.86
N CYS A 300 8.78 -2.36 -18.24
CA CYS A 300 9.99 -2.37 -17.44
C CYS A 300 10.22 -0.98 -16.82
N SER A 301 10.36 -0.94 -15.50
CA SER A 301 10.79 0.20 -14.68
C SER A 301 10.02 1.53 -14.85
N PRO A 302 9.32 2.02 -13.79
CA PRO A 302 8.78 3.38 -13.73
C PRO A 302 9.83 4.50 -13.74
N ILE A 303 11.12 4.16 -13.70
CA ILE A 303 12.22 5.13 -13.67
C ILE A 303 12.77 5.29 -15.09
N ASP A 304 12.67 6.51 -15.63
CA ASP A 304 13.11 6.82 -17.00
C ASP A 304 14.61 6.55 -17.18
N GLY A 305 14.96 5.94 -18.33
CA GLY A 305 16.33 5.64 -18.74
C GLY A 305 16.78 4.19 -18.54
N VAL A 306 15.93 3.28 -18.06
CA VAL A 306 16.30 1.88 -17.74
C VAL A 306 15.24 0.90 -18.27
N CYS A 307 14.99 0.96 -19.57
CA CYS A 307 14.58 -0.24 -20.30
C CYS A 307 15.88 -0.89 -20.77
N ASP A 308 16.08 -2.16 -20.42
CA ASP A 308 17.27 -3.00 -20.66
C ASP A 308 18.41 -2.95 -19.63
N LEU A 309 18.11 -3.35 -18.38
CA LEU A 309 19.16 -3.83 -17.45
C LEU A 309 19.86 -5.10 -17.97
N GLU A 310 19.17 -5.93 -18.77
CA GLU A 310 19.76 -7.13 -19.39
C GLU A 310 20.86 -6.78 -20.41
N ASP A 311 20.82 -5.59 -21.02
CA ASP A 311 21.84 -5.15 -21.96
C ASP A 311 23.09 -4.57 -21.26
N LEU A 312 22.93 -4.01 -20.06
CA LEU A 312 24.05 -3.53 -19.25
C LEU A 312 24.89 -4.67 -18.65
N ASP A 313 24.25 -5.78 -18.25
CA ASP A 313 24.98 -6.97 -17.77
C ASP A 313 25.71 -7.70 -18.93
N ARG A 314 25.17 -7.67 -20.15
CA ARG A 314 25.84 -8.19 -21.36
C ARG A 314 27.02 -7.32 -21.81
N GLY A 315 26.96 -6.01 -21.62
CA GLY A 315 28.06 -5.10 -21.96
C GLY A 315 29.29 -5.19 -21.04
N SER A 316 29.14 -5.72 -19.82
CA SER A 316 30.25 -5.89 -18.86
C SER A 316 30.96 -7.25 -18.95
N SER A 317 30.40 -8.20 -19.70
CA SER A 317 30.88 -9.59 -19.79
C SER A 317 31.35 -10.01 -21.18
N GLY A 318 31.43 -9.10 -22.16
CA GLY A 318 31.89 -9.38 -23.52
C GLY A 318 32.82 -8.29 -24.07
N GLY A 319 34.12 -8.43 -23.84
CA GLY A 319 35.14 -7.54 -24.40
C GLY A 319 36.56 -7.96 -24.03
N SER A 320 36.96 -9.17 -24.40
CA SER A 320 38.39 -9.48 -24.51
C SER A 320 39.00 -8.58 -25.59
N PRO A 321 40.16 -7.96 -25.36
CA PRO A 321 40.84 -7.18 -26.40
C PRO A 321 41.43 -8.17 -27.39
N GLU A 322 40.80 -8.30 -28.56
CA GLU A 322 41.40 -8.99 -29.70
C GLU A 322 42.54 -8.11 -30.23
N SER A 323 43.75 -8.56 -29.90
CA SER A 323 45.02 -8.14 -30.45
C SER A 323 45.08 -8.39 -31.95
N ALA A 324 45.24 -7.34 -32.77
CA ALA A 324 45.91 -7.43 -34.06
C ALA A 324 46.16 -6.00 -34.61
N ASP A 325 47.34 -5.46 -34.35
CA ASP A 325 48.01 -4.55 -35.28
C ASP A 325 49.51 -4.59 -34.97
N GLU A 326 50.15 -5.61 -35.53
CA GLU A 326 51.59 -5.81 -35.56
C GLU A 326 52.10 -5.15 -36.86
N PRO A 327 53.02 -4.16 -36.80
CA PRO A 327 53.58 -3.57 -38.02
C PRO A 327 54.60 -4.53 -38.67
N PRO A 328 54.67 -4.63 -40.01
CA PRO A 328 55.60 -5.55 -40.64
C PRO A 328 57.04 -5.04 -40.51
N ALA A 329 57.91 -5.97 -40.12
CA ALA A 329 59.34 -5.79 -40.01
C ALA A 329 60.00 -5.52 -41.38
N GLU A 330 60.99 -4.62 -41.35
CA GLU A 330 61.93 -4.34 -42.43
C GLU A 330 62.69 -5.60 -42.86
N GLY A 331 62.61 -5.92 -44.15
CA GLY A 331 63.48 -6.91 -44.80
C GLY A 331 64.66 -6.20 -45.46
N VAL A 332 65.84 -6.33 -44.85
CA VAL A 332 67.16 -6.05 -45.43
C VAL A 332 67.69 -7.32 -46.09
N ALA A 333 68.15 -7.21 -47.34
CA ALA A 333 69.38 -7.77 -47.92
C ALA A 333 69.23 -8.23 -49.38
N ASP A 334 69.97 -7.54 -50.27
CA ASP A 334 70.99 -8.05 -51.21
C ASP A 334 70.72 -9.36 -51.98
N ASP A 335 70.45 -9.24 -53.29
CA ASP A 335 71.36 -9.56 -54.42
C ASP A 335 70.61 -9.52 -55.77
#